data_AF-A0A2S9FFF7-F1
#
_entry.id   AF-A0A2S9FFF7-F1
#
_cell.length_a   1.000
_cell.length_b   1.000
_cell.length_c   1.000
_cell.angle_alpha   90.00
_cell.angle_beta   90.00
_cell.angle_gamma   90.00
#
_symmetry.space_group_name_H-M   'P 1'
#
loop_
_entity.id
_entity.type
_entity.pdbx_description
1 polymer ?
#
loop_
_entity_poly.entity_id
_entity_poly.type
_entity_poly.pdbx_seq_one_letter_code
_entity_poly.pdbx_strand_id
1 'polypeptide(L)'
;SRVIDNELAESGVHSTTIYYPLVATPMIAPTRAYDGLAALSADEAADWMVVAARTRPVRIAPRRMLPLRALDIVSPRLLNGVMKRSTPRPERTAGGSGGR
;
A
#
# COMPACT_ATOMS: atom_id res chain seq x y z
N SER A 1 -19.51 14.53 -9.26
CA SER A 1 -20.03 13.71 -10.40
C SER A 1 -20.37 14.69 -11.48
N ARG A 2 -19.85 14.55 -12.71
CA ARG A 2 -19.97 15.62 -13.73
C ARG A 2 -21.42 16.04 -14.01
N VAL A 3 -22.37 15.12 -13.88
CA VAL A 3 -23.81 15.40 -14.04
C VAL A 3 -24.31 16.28 -12.89
N ILE A 4 -24.21 15.81 -11.64
CA ILE A 4 -24.62 16.57 -10.44
C ILE A 4 -23.93 17.92 -10.35
N ASP A 5 -22.62 17.97 -10.63
CA ASP A 5 -21.85 19.20 -10.53
C ASP A 5 -22.37 20.25 -11.53
N ASN A 6 -22.88 19.84 -12.69
CA ASN A 6 -23.48 20.72 -13.69
C ASN A 6 -24.92 21.13 -13.32
N GLU A 7 -25.74 20.18 -12.85
CA GLU A 7 -27.12 20.45 -12.42
C GLU A 7 -27.19 21.43 -11.25
N LEU A 8 -26.21 21.36 -10.33
CA LEU A 8 -26.16 22.18 -9.13
C LEU A 8 -25.37 23.49 -9.29
N ALA A 9 -24.64 23.66 -10.39
CA ALA A 9 -23.79 24.82 -10.63
C ALA A 9 -24.58 26.14 -10.59
N GLU A 10 -25.75 26.18 -11.23
CA GLU A 10 -26.61 27.37 -11.27
C GLU A 10 -27.21 27.73 -9.91
N SER A 11 -27.32 26.75 -9.00
CA SER A 11 -27.81 26.94 -7.63
C SER A 11 -26.72 27.36 -6.64
N GLY A 12 -25.47 27.53 -7.09
CA GLY A 12 -24.34 27.83 -6.23
C GLY A 12 -23.98 26.71 -5.24
N VAL A 13 -24.43 25.48 -5.50
CA VAL A 13 -24.19 24.32 -4.64
C VAL A 13 -22.95 23.56 -5.13
N HIS A 14 -21.98 23.37 -4.24
CA HIS A 14 -20.78 22.61 -4.54
C HIS A 14 -20.93 21.14 -4.13
N SER A 15 -20.62 20.22 -5.03
CA SER A 15 -20.61 18.77 -4.77
C SER A 15 -19.18 18.23 -4.73
N THR A 16 -18.89 17.38 -3.75
CA THR A 16 -17.60 16.70 -3.61
C THR A 16 -17.84 15.19 -3.57
N THR A 17 -17.14 14.43 -4.41
CA THR A 17 -17.20 12.96 -4.36
C THR A 17 -16.00 12.41 -3.56
N ILE A 18 -16.29 11.70 -2.47
CA ILE A 18 -15.28 11.04 -1.63
C ILE A 18 -15.25 9.55 -1.94
N TYR A 19 -14.09 9.06 -2.38
CA TYR A 19 -13.84 7.64 -2.63
C TYR A 19 -13.10 7.05 -1.43
N TYR A 20 -13.86 6.58 -0.45
CA TYR A 20 -13.25 5.96 0.72
C TYR A 20 -12.56 4.64 0.36
N PRO A 21 -11.38 4.35 0.93
CA PRO A 21 -10.93 2.98 1.08
C PRO A 21 -11.82 2.25 2.10
N LEU A 22 -11.48 1.01 2.47
CA LEU A 22 -12.20 0.31 3.53
C LEU A 22 -12.20 1.14 4.83
N VAL A 23 -13.33 1.20 5.53
CA VAL A 23 -13.48 1.93 6.80
C VAL A 23 -13.94 0.97 7.90
N ALA A 24 -13.16 0.91 8.99
CA ALA A 24 -13.38 0.07 10.16
C ALA A 24 -14.51 0.60 11.05
N THR A 25 -15.75 0.44 10.57
CA THR A 25 -16.97 0.73 11.34
C THR A 25 -17.49 -0.52 12.05
N PRO A 26 -18.28 -0.38 13.13
CA PRO A 26 -18.93 -1.53 13.79
C PRO A 26 -19.78 -2.38 12.83
N MET A 27 -20.33 -1.77 11.77
CA MET A 27 -21.14 -2.44 10.76
C MET A 27 -20.35 -3.47 9.93
N ILE A 28 -19.04 -3.24 9.68
CA ILE A 28 -18.23 -4.17 8.89
C ILE A 28 -17.62 -5.31 9.73
N ALA A 29 -17.68 -5.21 11.07
CA ALA A 29 -17.06 -6.15 11.99
C ALA A 29 -17.46 -7.62 11.80
N PRO A 30 -18.72 -7.97 11.44
CA PRO A 30 -19.08 -9.37 11.21
C PRO A 30 -18.50 -9.98 9.93
N THR A 31 -17.98 -9.16 9.02
CA THR A 31 -17.53 -9.59 7.68
C THR A 31 -16.06 -10.01 7.72
N ARG A 32 -15.78 -11.26 8.09
CA ARG A 32 -14.42 -11.81 8.20
C ARG A 32 -13.53 -11.64 6.97
N ALA A 33 -14.11 -11.46 5.78
CA ALA A 33 -13.35 -11.21 4.56
C ALA A 33 -12.50 -9.92 4.61
N TYR A 34 -12.79 -9.02 5.57
CA TYR A 34 -12.05 -7.78 5.79
C TYR A 34 -11.01 -7.87 6.90
N ASP A 35 -10.89 -9.00 7.59
CA ASP A 35 -9.92 -9.20 8.66
C ASP A 35 -8.49 -9.04 8.12
N GLY A 36 -7.69 -8.22 8.80
CA GLY A 36 -6.30 -7.97 8.43
C GLY A 36 -6.10 -7.08 7.19
N LEU A 37 -7.17 -6.56 6.57
CA LEU A 37 -7.05 -5.55 5.52
C LEU A 37 -6.80 -4.17 6.14
N ALA A 38 -6.02 -3.34 5.42
CA ALA A 38 -5.85 -1.95 5.79
C ALA A 38 -7.18 -1.21 5.66
N ALA A 39 -7.62 -0.60 6.76
CA ALA A 39 -8.86 0.17 6.82
C ALA A 39 -8.59 1.49 7.54
N LEU A 40 -9.25 2.55 7.10
CA LEU A 40 -9.35 3.80 7.87
C LEU A 40 -10.21 3.57 9.10
N SER A 41 -9.89 4.25 10.20
CA SER A 41 -10.84 4.43 11.29
C SER A 41 -12.03 5.30 10.87
N ALA A 42 -13.13 5.21 11.62
CA ALA A 42 -14.29 6.06 11.39
C ALA A 42 -13.98 7.56 11.56
N ASP A 43 -13.10 7.89 12.51
CA ASP A 43 -12.68 9.28 12.78
C ASP A 43 -11.83 9.83 11.62
N GLU A 44 -10.87 9.04 11.10
CA GLU A 44 -10.11 9.45 9.92
C GLU A 44 -11.01 9.63 8.69
N ALA A 45 -12.04 8.78 8.54
CA ALA A 45 -13.02 8.95 7.48
C ALA A 45 -13.82 10.24 7.66
N ALA A 46 -14.21 10.59 8.89
CA ALA A 46 -14.90 11.83 9.21
C ALA A 46 -14.04 13.07 8.89
N ASP A 47 -12.75 13.02 9.16
CA ASP A 47 -11.82 14.10 8.80
C ASP A 47 -11.81 14.40 7.30
N TRP A 48 -11.95 13.38 6.45
CA TRP A 48 -12.07 13.57 5.01
C TRP A 48 -13.35 14.33 4.64
N MET A 49 -14.45 14.11 5.36
CA MET A 49 -15.69 14.89 5.17
C MET A 49 -15.48 16.36 5.55
N VAL A 50 -14.79 16.61 6.66
CA VAL A 50 -14.46 17.97 7.12
C VAL A 50 -13.58 18.68 6.09
N VAL A 51 -12.56 18.00 5.57
CA VAL A 51 -11.71 18.52 4.49
C VAL A 51 -12.53 18.81 3.23
N ALA A 52 -13.43 17.89 2.83
CA ALA A 52 -14.31 18.10 1.68
C ALA A 52 -15.19 19.34 1.85
N ALA A 53 -15.81 19.51 3.01
CA ALA A 53 -16.68 20.65 3.29
C ALA A 53 -15.92 21.99 3.31
N ARG A 54 -14.71 22.01 3.85
CA ARG A 54 -13.88 23.23 3.97
C ARG A 54 -13.24 23.64 2.65
N THR A 55 -12.65 22.68 1.95
CA THR A 55 -11.81 22.96 0.77
C THR A 55 -12.55 22.79 -0.55
N ARG A 56 -13.76 22.19 -0.51
CA ARG A 56 -14.63 21.97 -1.67
C ARG A 56 -13.87 21.45 -2.89
N PRO A 57 -13.11 20.34 -2.78
CA PRO A 57 -12.47 19.76 -3.94
C PRO A 57 -13.52 19.00 -4.76
N VAL A 58 -13.31 18.84 -6.06
CA VAL A 58 -14.20 18.02 -6.91
C VAL A 58 -14.19 16.54 -6.47
N ARG A 59 -13.02 16.04 -6.03
CA ARG A 59 -12.83 14.64 -5.63
C ARG A 59 -11.76 14.49 -4.54
N ILE A 60 -12.03 13.59 -3.58
CA ILE A 60 -11.04 13.05 -2.64
C ILE A 60 -10.91 11.54 -2.88
N ALA A 61 -9.69 11.06 -3.10
CA ALA A 61 -9.41 9.65 -3.32
C ALA A 61 -8.00 9.29 -2.83
N PRO A 62 -7.74 8.06 -2.37
CA PRO A 62 -6.41 7.56 -2.06
C PRO A 62 -5.50 7.72 -3.27
N ARG A 63 -4.41 8.48 -3.12
CA ARG A 63 -3.56 8.87 -4.28
C ARG A 63 -2.62 7.77 -4.76
N ARG A 64 -2.50 6.64 -4.04
CA ARG A 64 -1.73 5.41 -4.35
C ARG A 64 -1.77 4.50 -3.13
N MET A 65 -2.57 3.43 -3.12
CA MET A 65 -2.41 2.35 -2.14
C MET A 65 -1.26 1.46 -2.62
N LEU A 66 -0.06 1.70 -2.08
CA LEU A 66 0.96 0.64 -2.08
C LEU A 66 0.41 -0.50 -1.20
N PRO A 67 0.24 -1.73 -1.70
CA PRO A 67 -0.10 -2.85 -0.82
C PRO A 67 1.04 -3.00 0.20
N LEU A 68 0.72 -3.29 1.47
CA LEU A 68 1.73 -3.44 2.53
C LEU A 68 2.89 -4.39 2.14
N ARG A 69 2.66 -5.33 1.21
CA ARG A 69 3.66 -6.24 0.63
C ARG A 69 4.75 -5.56 -0.23
N ALA A 70 4.58 -4.31 -0.62
CA ALA A 70 5.59 -3.57 -1.38
C ALA A 70 6.77 -3.12 -0.50
N LEU A 71 6.58 -2.98 0.81
CA LEU A 71 7.65 -2.65 1.75
C LEU A 71 8.55 -3.86 2.06
N ASP A 72 8.01 -5.08 2.02
CA ASP A 72 8.77 -6.32 2.22
C ASP A 72 9.72 -6.65 1.06
N ILE A 73 9.58 -5.98 -0.09
CA ILE A 73 10.35 -6.25 -1.32
C ILE A 73 11.65 -5.44 -1.39
N VAL A 74 11.87 -4.48 -0.48
CA VAL A 74 13.13 -3.71 -0.44
C VAL A 74 14.01 -4.12 0.74
N SER A 75 14.64 -5.30 0.64
CA SER A 75 16.05 -5.41 1.07
C SER A 75 16.89 -6.34 0.17
N PRO A 76 17.21 -5.92 -1.08
CA PRO A 76 18.22 -6.62 -1.91
C PRO A 76 19.61 -6.74 -1.23
N ARG A 77 19.87 -5.94 -0.18
CA ARG A 77 21.13 -5.96 0.56
C ARG A 77 21.28 -7.12 1.55
N LEU A 78 20.18 -7.67 2.09
CA LEU A 78 20.27 -8.81 3.02
C LEU A 78 20.51 -10.14 2.27
N LEU A 79 19.91 -10.30 1.09
CA LEU A 79 20.13 -11.48 0.25
C LEU A 79 21.58 -11.59 -0.25
N ASN A 80 22.23 -10.45 -0.56
CA ASN A 80 23.64 -10.42 -0.97
C ASN A 80 24.62 -10.81 0.15
N GLY A 81 24.24 -10.66 1.42
CA GLY A 81 25.06 -11.05 2.57
C GLY A 81 25.08 -12.56 2.82
N VAL A 82 23.99 -13.26 2.50
CA VAL A 82 23.86 -14.71 2.70
C VAL A 82 24.48 -15.50 1.55
N MET A 83 24.35 -15.04 0.30
CA MET A 83 24.88 -15.76 -0.87
C MET A 83 26.42 -15.84 -0.91
N LYS A 84 27.13 -14.92 -0.24
CA LYS A 84 28.61 -14.93 -0.16
C LYS A 84 29.19 -16.03 0.74
N ARG A 85 28.36 -16.84 1.42
CA ARG A 85 28.83 -17.89 2.33
C ARG A 85 28.79 -19.31 1.75
N SER A 86 28.36 -19.46 0.48
CA SER A 86 28.17 -20.77 -0.16
C SER A 86 28.90 -20.88 -1.50
N THR A 87 30.22 -20.69 -1.50
CA THR A 87 31.07 -21.26 -2.57
C THR A 87 32.00 -22.28 -1.92
N PRO A 88 31.73 -23.60 -2.07
CA PRO A 88 32.74 -24.61 -1.77
C PRO A 88 33.93 -24.37 -2.72
N ARG A 89 35.12 -24.28 -2.13
CA ARG A 89 36.38 -24.16 -2.87
C ARG A 89 36.60 -25.49 -3.61
N PRO A 90 36.81 -25.51 -4.94
CA PRO A 90 37.27 -26.72 -5.59
C PRO A 90 38.71 -26.98 -5.10
N GLU A 91 38.91 -28.11 -4.45
CA GLU A 91 40.23 -28.61 -4.07
C GLU A 91 41.11 -28.79 -5.32
N ARG A 92 42.13 -27.94 -5.46
CA ARG A 92 43.31 -28.25 -6.28
C ARG A 92 44.23 -29.15 -5.46
N THR A 93 44.15 -30.45 -5.65
CA THR A 93 45.26 -31.34 -5.28
C THR A 93 46.28 -31.34 -6.41
N ALA A 94 47.28 -30.48 -6.28
CA ALA A 94 48.58 -30.68 -6.90
C ALA A 94 49.39 -31.57 -5.95
N GLY A 95 49.69 -32.80 -6.37
CA GLY A 95 50.61 -33.71 -5.69
C GLY A 95 51.63 -34.20 -6.68
N GLY A 96 52.85 -33.67 -6.61
CA GLY A 96 54.00 -34.12 -7.36
C GLY A 96 54.93 -35.01 -6.54
N SER A 97 55.57 -35.94 -7.26
CA SER A 97 56.86 -36.62 -7.00
C SER A 97 56.90 -37.90 -6.15
N GLY A 98 57.65 -38.89 -6.66
CA GLY A 98 58.22 -40.01 -5.89
C GLY A 98 58.26 -41.33 -6.65
N GLY A 99 59.36 -41.62 -7.35
CA GLY A 99 59.50 -42.75 -8.28
C GLY A 99 59.86 -44.11 -7.68
N ARG A 100 59.82 -45.12 -8.56
CA ARG A 100 60.73 -46.28 -8.71
C ARG A 100 60.23 -47.16 -9.84
#